data_AF-A0A945MT77-F1
#
_entry.id   AF-A0A945MT77-F1
#
_cell.length_a   1.000
_cell.length_b   1.000
_cell.length_c   1.000
_cell.angle_alpha   90.00
_cell.angle_beta   90.00
_cell.angle_gamma   90.00
#
_symmetry.space_group_name_H-M   'P 1'
#
loop_
_entity.id
_entity.type
_entity.pdbx_description
1 polymer ?
#
loop_
_entity_poly.entity_id
_entity_poly.type
_entity_poly.pdbx_seq_one_letter_code
_entity_poly.pdbx_strand_id
1 'polypeptide(L)' 'PDVLVVTGDHSTPSIMASHSWHPVPTAIAGQWALADQASQFSERGCAAGSLGVIPSSSLLALSLAHARRLDKFGA' A
#
# COMPACT_ATOMS: atom_id res chain seq x y z
N PRO A 1 11.93 -5.70 11.56
CA PRO A 1 11.99 -4.81 10.38
C PRO A 1 11.38 -3.46 10.79
N ASP A 2 11.88 -2.33 10.26
CA ASP A 2 11.36 -1.00 10.61
C ASP A 2 10.01 -0.69 9.95
N VAL A 3 9.79 -1.27 8.75
CA VAL A 3 8.54 -1.16 7.98
C VAL A 3 8.21 -2.54 7.40
N LEU A 4 6.93 -2.92 7.46
CA LEU A 4 6.35 -4.08 6.79
C LEU A 4 5.37 -3.59 5.72
N VAL A 5 5.49 -4.14 4.51
CA VAL A 5 4.60 -3.84 3.39
C VAL A 5 3.97 -5.13 2.91
N VAL A 6 2.65 -5.13 2.76
CA VAL A 6 1.89 -6.26 2.21
C VAL A 6 1.00 -5.76 1.09
N THR A 7 1.14 -6.38 -0.09
CA THR A 7 0.32 -6.09 -1.27
C THR A 7 0.37 -7.25 -2.27
N GLY A 8 -0.43 -7.19 -3.33
CA GLY A 8 -0.28 -8.01 -4.52
C GLY A 8 0.46 -7.27 -5.63
N ASP A 9 0.95 -7.99 -6.63
CA ASP A 9 1.47 -7.40 -7.87
C ASP A 9 0.34 -7.14 -8.88
N HIS A 10 -0.73 -7.92 -8.83
CA HIS A 10 -1.95 -7.72 -9.62
C HIS A 10 -3.20 -8.35 -8.98
N SER A 11 -4.37 -7.97 -9.49
CA SER A 11 -5.65 -8.58 -9.14
C SER A 11 -6.01 -9.70 -10.12
N THR A 12 -6.36 -10.89 -9.60
CA THR A 12 -6.85 -12.04 -10.39
C THR A 12 -8.22 -12.50 -9.89
N PRO A 13 -9.32 -11.81 -10.25
CA PRO A 13 -10.66 -12.19 -9.80
C PRO A 13 -11.06 -13.58 -10.30
N SER A 14 -11.54 -14.45 -9.41
CA SER A 14 -11.89 -15.85 -9.75
C SER A 14 -12.91 -15.96 -10.88
N ILE A 15 -13.88 -15.02 -10.95
CA ILE A 15 -14.91 -14.99 -12.01
C ILE A 15 -14.33 -14.67 -13.40
N MET A 16 -13.17 -14.01 -13.45
CA MET A 16 -12.50 -13.63 -14.70
C MET A 16 -11.42 -14.63 -15.11
N ALA A 17 -10.91 -15.44 -14.17
CA ALA A 17 -9.78 -16.36 -14.38
C ALA A 17 -8.58 -15.72 -15.10
N SER A 18 -8.40 -14.40 -14.94
CA SER A 18 -7.41 -13.59 -15.63
C SER A 18 -7.05 -12.35 -14.80
N HIS A 19 -5.91 -11.74 -15.13
CA HIS A 19 -5.49 -10.50 -14.49
C HIS A 19 -6.47 -9.37 -14.85
N SER A 20 -6.63 -8.42 -13.93
CA SER A 20 -7.53 -7.27 -14.11
C SER A 20 -6.88 -5.98 -13.62
N TRP A 21 -7.49 -4.86 -14.00
CA TRP A 21 -7.07 -3.51 -13.63
C TRP A 21 -7.55 -3.08 -12.23
N HIS A 22 -8.27 -3.93 -11.50
CA HIS A 22 -8.74 -3.61 -10.16
C HIS A 22 -7.54 -3.37 -9.22
N PRO A 23 -7.62 -2.38 -8.32
CA PRO A 23 -6.55 -2.12 -7.36
C PRO A 23 -6.34 -3.31 -6.43
N VAL A 24 -5.10 -3.45 -5.96
CA VAL A 24 -4.71 -4.47 -4.98
C VAL A 24 -4.74 -3.89 -3.55
N PRO A 25 -5.25 -4.63 -2.55
CA PRO A 25 -5.13 -4.22 -1.16
C PRO A 25 -3.67 -3.99 -0.80
N THR A 26 -3.35 -2.83 -0.22
CA THR A 26 -1.99 -2.46 0.15
C THR A 26 -1.97 -1.95 1.59
N ALA A 27 -1.06 -2.47 2.40
CA ALA A 27 -0.84 -2.06 3.78
C ALA A 27 0.63 -1.74 4.01
N ILE A 28 0.89 -0.64 4.71
CA ILE A 28 2.21 -0.25 5.20
C ILE A 28 2.10 -0.13 6.73
N ALA A 29 2.87 -0.93 7.45
CA ALA A 29 2.95 -0.91 8.90
C ALA A 29 4.35 -0.50 9.34
N GLY A 30 4.45 0.46 10.24
CA GLY A 30 5.72 0.95 10.79
C GLY A 30 5.50 1.99 11.87
N GLN A 31 6.56 2.36 12.58
CA GLN A 31 6.49 3.32 13.70
C GLN A 31 5.88 4.67 13.32
N TRP A 32 6.06 5.10 12.06
CA TRP A 32 5.62 6.39 11.53
C TRP A 32 4.40 6.28 10.60
N ALA A 33 3.74 5.12 10.57
CA ALA A 33 2.50 4.96 9.80
C ALA A 33 1.36 5.72 10.49
N LEU A 34 0.55 6.43 9.71
CA LEU A 34 -0.64 7.10 10.23
C LEU A 34 -1.71 6.04 10.50
N ALA A 35 -2.24 6.01 11.72
CA ALA A 35 -3.42 5.20 12.01
C ALA A 35 -4.63 5.77 11.26
N ASP A 36 -5.33 4.92 10.52
CA ASP A 36 -6.56 5.26 9.81
C ASP A 36 -7.73 4.38 10.25
N GLN A 37 -8.86 4.50 9.54
CA GLN A 37 -10.09 3.80 9.89
C GLN A 37 -10.14 2.35 9.38
N ALA A 38 -9.11 1.87 8.68
CA ALA A 38 -9.08 0.51 8.17
C ALA A 38 -8.83 -0.48 9.33
N SER A 39 -9.80 -1.35 9.58
CA SER A 39 -9.73 -2.35 10.65
C SER A 39 -9.34 -3.76 10.16
N GLN A 40 -9.30 -3.97 8.84
CA GLN A 40 -9.07 -5.28 8.23
C GLN A 40 -8.32 -5.14 6.90
N PHE A 41 -7.41 -6.07 6.62
CA PHE A 41 -6.77 -6.19 5.31
C PHE A 41 -7.70 -6.91 4.33
N SER A 42 -8.41 -6.14 3.53
CA SER A 42 -9.32 -6.59 2.46
C SER A 42 -9.46 -5.49 1.42
N GLU A 43 -10.05 -5.78 0.26
CA GLU A 43 -10.31 -4.80 -0.79
C GLU A 43 -11.12 -3.61 -0.27
N ARG A 44 -12.18 -3.88 0.51
CA ARG A 44 -13.03 -2.81 1.08
C ARG A 44 -12.36 -2.08 2.25
N GLY A 45 -11.63 -2.80 3.09
CA GLY A 45 -10.89 -2.21 4.21
C GLY A 45 -9.82 -1.24 3.73
N CYS A 46 -9.00 -1.66 2.77
CA CYS A 46 -7.97 -0.83 2.16
C CYS A 46 -8.55 0.33 1.35
N ALA A 47 -9.72 0.18 0.72
CA ALA A 47 -10.38 1.28 0.02
C ALA A 47 -10.81 2.43 0.94
N ALA A 48 -11.05 2.16 2.23
CA ALA A 48 -11.32 3.17 3.25
C ALA A 48 -10.05 3.69 3.97
N GLY A 49 -8.88 3.13 3.62
CA GLY A 49 -7.59 3.50 4.21
C GLY A 49 -7.05 4.83 3.69
N SER A 50 -6.11 5.39 4.43
CA SER A 50 -5.49 6.70 4.17
C SER A 50 -4.54 6.72 2.97
N LEU A 51 -4.05 5.55 2.52
CA LEU A 51 -3.17 5.45 1.35
C LEU A 51 -3.88 5.82 0.04
N GLY A 52 -5.19 5.60 -0.04
CA GLY A 52 -5.95 5.77 -1.28
C GLY A 52 -5.47 4.85 -2.41
N VAL A 53 -5.74 5.24 -3.66
CA VAL A 53 -5.27 4.52 -4.85
C VAL A 53 -4.00 5.21 -5.37
N ILE A 54 -2.87 4.51 -5.29
CA ILE A 54 -1.56 5.01 -5.72
C ILE A 54 -0.97 4.19 -6.86
N PRO A 55 -0.09 4.75 -7.69
CA PRO A 55 0.73 3.97 -8.60
C PRO A 55 1.64 3.01 -7.83
N SER A 56 1.71 1.74 -8.24
CA SER A 56 2.55 0.73 -7.58
C SER A 56 4.03 1.10 -7.58
N SER A 57 4.49 1.85 -8.59
CA SER A 57 5.88 2.37 -8.65
C SER A 57 6.24 3.29 -7.48
N SER A 58 5.24 3.95 -6.87
CA SER A 58 5.46 4.83 -5.72
C SER A 58 5.60 4.07 -4.40
N LEU A 59 5.26 2.77 -4.36
CA LEU A 59 5.23 1.99 -3.12
C LEU A 59 6.60 1.89 -2.46
N LEU A 60 7.67 1.70 -3.24
CA LEU A 60 9.03 1.64 -2.69
C LEU A 60 9.45 2.97 -2.06
N ALA A 61 9.17 4.09 -2.73
CA ALA A 61 9.47 5.42 -2.22
C ALA A 61 8.70 5.71 -0.91
N LEU A 62 7.42 5.38 -0.86
CA LEU A 62 6.62 5.50 0.36
C LEU A 62 7.15 4.61 1.49
N SER A 63 7.54 3.37 1.17
CA SER A 63 8.13 2.44 2.14
C SER A 63 9.43 2.99 2.74
N LEU A 64 10.29 3.57 1.90
CA LEU A 64 11.52 4.24 2.35
C LEU A 64 11.22 5.48 3.20
N ALA A 65 10.19 6.25 2.85
CA ALA A 65 9.75 7.40 3.66
C ALA A 65 9.31 6.95 5.07
N HIS A 66 8.49 5.91 5.17
CA HIS A 66 8.08 5.32 6.47
C HIS A 66 9.28 4.76 7.25
N ALA A 67 10.32 4.28 6.56
CA ALA A 67 11.54 3.78 7.18
C ALA A 67 12.55 4.88 7.55
N ARG A 68 12.24 6.16 7.27
CA ARG A 68 13.18 7.30 7.36
C ARG A 68 14.46 7.10 6.54
N ARG A 69 14.32 6.48 5.37
CA ARG A 69 15.39 6.17 4.40
C ARG A 69 15.16 6.82 3.04
N LEU A 70 14.23 7.77 2.96
CA LEU A 70 14.03 8.61 1.79
C LEU A 70 14.59 9.99 2.09
N ASP A 71 15.63 10.38 1.36
CA ASP A 71 16.21 11.71 1.46
C ASP A 71 15.30 12.76 0.85
N LYS A 72 15.38 13.97 1.40
CA LYS A 72 14.69 15.13 0.84
C LYS A 72 15.36 15.55 -0.46
N PHE A 73 14.57 15.82 -1.49
CA PHE A 73 15.09 16.40 -2.74
C PHE A 73 15.12 17.93 -2.63
N GLY A 74 16.33 18.49 -2.55
CA GLY A 74 16.55 19.91 -2.30
C GLY A 74 16.21 20.34 -0.86
N ALA A 75 16.58 21.59 -0.53
CA ALA A 75 16.39 22.28 0.76
C ALA A 75 16.91 21.56 2.02
#